data_AF-A0A3A9FP58-F1
#
_entry.id   AF-A0A3A9FP58-F1
#
_cell.length_a   1.000
_cell.length_b   1.000
_cell.length_c   1.000
_cell.angle_alpha   90.00
_cell.angle_beta   90.00
_cell.angle_gamma   90.00
#
_symmetry.space_group_name_H-M   'P 1'
#
loop_
_entity.id
_entity.type
_entity.pdbx_description
1 polymer ?
#
loop_
_entity_poly.entity_id
_entity_poly.type
_entity_poly.pdbx_seq_one_letter_code
_entity_poly.pdbx_strand_id
1 'polypeptide(L)'
;MNRGMMAIMKKDFYGVIENKRLFITMLIVPLVLTLVVPTIFIFGIHFAPGETDLNQLLKLLPVVTDMEQALYGLFLNYIMPIFFLVIPVMTSSITAATSFVGEKEKRTLETLLYCPLTLRQIFIAKVLASFSLSILVSFISFLAMAVVLEIELVYLTGSMLLPSVSWVLILFLVGPAISLIAVTLIVRGSAKAQTVEESQQSAVFLVLPIVLLIVGQFTGMMLVNARILLGIGVVSVVLAWVLLGRAVKRFHYERLLK
;
A
#
# COMPACT_ATOMS: atom_id res chain seq x y z
N MET A 1 23.77 4.71 -10.56
CA MET A 1 23.65 3.83 -9.36
C MET A 1 24.85 2.88 -9.35
N ASN A 2 25.53 2.70 -8.22
CA ASN A 2 26.76 1.87 -8.16
C ASN A 2 26.39 0.37 -8.24
N ARG A 3 27.24 -0.47 -8.86
CA ARG A 3 26.97 -1.91 -9.06
C ARG A 3 26.67 -2.64 -7.74
N GLY A 4 27.35 -2.26 -6.66
CA GLY A 4 27.11 -2.82 -5.32
C GLY A 4 25.72 -2.51 -4.76
N MET A 5 25.17 -1.32 -5.00
CA MET A 5 23.80 -0.99 -4.57
C MET A 5 22.76 -1.82 -5.31
N MET A 6 22.97 -2.04 -6.61
CA MET A 6 22.09 -2.88 -7.42
C MET A 6 22.16 -4.35 -6.99
N ALA A 7 23.33 -4.83 -6.57
CA ALA A 7 23.48 -6.17 -6.01
C ALA A 7 22.70 -6.36 -4.70
N ILE A 8 22.71 -5.36 -3.81
CA ILE A 8 21.89 -5.38 -2.58
C ILE A 8 20.40 -5.40 -2.94
N MET A 9 19.96 -4.53 -3.85
CA MET A 9 18.56 -4.49 -4.29
C MET A 9 18.14 -5.85 -4.87
N LYS A 10 18.96 -6.44 -5.74
CA LYS A 10 18.70 -7.75 -6.33
C LYS A 10 18.60 -8.81 -5.24
N LYS A 11 19.57 -8.88 -4.32
CA LYS A 11 19.57 -9.82 -3.19
C LYS A 11 18.28 -9.72 -2.37
N ASP A 12 17.84 -8.51 -2.01
CA ASP A 12 16.60 -8.32 -1.24
C ASP A 12 15.36 -8.73 -2.04
N PHE A 13 15.33 -8.45 -3.34
CA PHE A 13 14.24 -8.83 -4.23
C PHE A 13 14.08 -10.36 -4.32
N TYR A 14 15.18 -11.06 -4.61
CA TYR A 14 15.20 -12.52 -4.66
C TYR A 14 14.94 -13.14 -3.28
N GLY A 15 15.46 -12.53 -2.20
CA GLY A 15 15.23 -13.03 -0.85
C GLY A 15 13.75 -13.05 -0.44
N VAL A 16 12.94 -12.11 -0.93
CA VAL A 16 11.48 -12.11 -0.71
C VAL A 16 10.79 -13.15 -1.58
N ILE A 17 11.18 -13.27 -2.86
CA ILE A 17 10.55 -14.18 -3.82
C ILE A 17 10.88 -15.66 -3.50
N GLU A 18 12.12 -15.97 -3.15
CA GLU A 18 12.57 -17.33 -2.84
C GLU A 18 12.00 -17.83 -1.51
N ASN A 19 11.75 -16.93 -0.56
CA ASN A 19 11.14 -17.29 0.70
C ASN A 19 9.61 -17.39 0.55
N LYS A 20 9.13 -18.61 0.28
CA LYS A 20 7.69 -18.92 0.11
C LYS A 20 6.81 -18.34 1.23
N ARG A 21 7.24 -18.42 2.49
CA ARG A 21 6.46 -17.91 3.63
C ARG A 21 6.30 -16.40 3.53
N LEU A 22 7.39 -15.66 3.32
CA LEU A 22 7.35 -14.21 3.18
C LEU A 22 6.57 -13.77 1.92
N PHE A 23 6.77 -14.46 0.80
CA PHE A 23 6.07 -14.17 -0.45
C PHE A 23 4.55 -14.33 -0.30
N ILE A 24 4.10 -15.42 0.32
CA ILE A 24 2.67 -15.67 0.59
C ILE A 24 2.10 -14.63 1.57
N THR A 25 2.81 -14.34 2.68
CA THR A 25 2.38 -13.32 3.65
C THR A 25 2.26 -11.94 3.01
N MET A 26 3.14 -11.61 2.06
CA MET A 26 3.08 -10.35 1.33
C MET A 26 1.92 -10.30 0.34
N LEU A 27 1.57 -11.42 -0.31
CA LEU A 27 0.53 -11.48 -1.35
C LEU A 27 -0.88 -11.73 -0.82
N ILE A 28 -1.05 -12.31 0.37
CA ILE A 28 -2.38 -12.67 0.89
C ILE A 28 -3.28 -11.44 1.05
N VAL A 29 -2.77 -10.35 1.63
CA VAL A 29 -3.54 -9.11 1.82
C VAL A 29 -3.92 -8.48 0.48
N PRO A 30 -2.99 -8.25 -0.46
CA PRO A 30 -3.34 -7.80 -1.80
C PRO A 30 -4.36 -8.69 -2.48
N LEU A 31 -4.19 -10.01 -2.49
CA LEU A 31 -5.12 -10.94 -3.15
C LEU A 31 -6.54 -10.84 -2.57
N VAL A 32 -6.67 -10.79 -1.24
CA VAL A 32 -7.97 -10.63 -0.58
C VAL A 32 -8.59 -9.28 -0.95
N LEU A 33 -7.82 -8.19 -0.94
CA LEU A 33 -8.32 -6.86 -1.28
C LEU A 33 -8.64 -6.67 -2.76
N THR A 34 -7.97 -7.39 -3.67
CA THR A 34 -8.18 -7.26 -5.12
C THR A 34 -9.21 -8.21 -5.68
N LEU A 35 -9.45 -9.33 -5.00
CA LEU A 35 -10.40 -10.36 -5.43
C LEU A 35 -11.62 -10.36 -4.52
N VAL A 36 -11.44 -10.77 -3.26
CA VAL A 36 -12.54 -11.07 -2.35
C VAL A 36 -13.40 -9.83 -2.06
N VAL A 37 -12.76 -8.70 -1.75
CA VAL A 37 -13.50 -7.47 -1.39
C VAL A 37 -14.35 -6.97 -2.57
N PRO A 38 -13.78 -6.72 -3.77
CA PRO A 38 -14.54 -6.36 -4.96
C PRO A 38 -15.74 -7.28 -5.25
N THR A 39 -15.49 -8.60 -5.28
CA THR A 39 -16.52 -9.60 -5.57
C THR A 39 -17.67 -9.53 -4.56
N ILE A 40 -17.39 -9.47 -3.26
CA ILE A 40 -18.44 -9.40 -2.23
C ILE A 40 -19.33 -8.18 -2.43
N PHE A 41 -18.75 -7.02 -2.72
CA PHE A 41 -19.52 -5.79 -2.87
C PHE A 41 -20.31 -5.74 -4.17
N ILE A 42 -19.74 -6.16 -5.29
CA ILE A 42 -20.47 -6.18 -6.57
C ILE A 42 -21.67 -7.14 -6.48
N PHE A 43 -21.45 -8.35 -5.98
CA PHE A 43 -22.54 -9.31 -5.80
C PHE A 43 -23.54 -8.83 -4.74
N GLY A 44 -23.09 -8.21 -3.66
CA GLY A 44 -23.96 -7.62 -2.64
C GLY A 44 -24.88 -6.53 -3.20
N ILE A 45 -24.36 -5.65 -4.05
CA ILE A 45 -25.15 -4.61 -4.73
C ILE A 45 -26.15 -5.24 -5.70
N HIS A 46 -25.75 -6.25 -6.48
CA HIS A 46 -26.62 -6.89 -7.48
C HIS A 46 -27.79 -7.66 -6.85
N PHE A 47 -27.52 -8.46 -5.82
CA PHE A 47 -28.51 -9.36 -5.25
C PHE A 47 -29.34 -8.72 -4.11
N ALA A 48 -28.82 -7.68 -3.46
CA ALA A 48 -29.49 -7.01 -2.34
C ALA A 48 -29.33 -5.48 -2.38
N PRO A 49 -29.82 -4.79 -3.44
CA PRO A 49 -29.64 -3.35 -3.62
C PRO A 49 -30.26 -2.50 -2.50
N GLY A 50 -31.28 -3.01 -1.79
CA GLY A 50 -31.98 -2.27 -0.72
C GLY A 50 -31.44 -2.46 0.70
N GLU A 51 -30.65 -3.51 0.97
CA GLU A 51 -30.12 -3.83 2.31
C GLU A 51 -28.70 -3.31 2.54
N THR A 52 -28.09 -2.70 1.52
CA THR A 52 -26.77 -2.11 1.67
C THR A 52 -26.85 -0.79 2.43
N ASP A 53 -26.09 -0.65 3.51
CA ASP A 53 -25.93 0.60 4.29
C ASP A 53 -25.36 1.79 3.48
N LEU A 54 -25.09 1.57 2.18
CA LEU A 54 -24.77 2.58 1.18
C LEU A 54 -25.94 3.56 0.89
N ASN A 55 -27.12 3.33 1.45
CA ASN A 55 -28.27 4.25 1.38
C ASN A 55 -27.96 5.68 1.84
N GLN A 56 -27.03 5.86 2.80
CA GLN A 56 -26.59 7.19 3.23
C GLN A 56 -25.69 7.90 2.20
N LEU A 57 -24.90 7.12 1.45
CA LEU A 57 -24.03 7.59 0.38
C LEU A 57 -24.82 7.97 -0.88
N LEU A 58 -25.89 7.23 -1.17
CA LEU A 58 -26.84 7.53 -2.27
C LEU A 58 -27.48 8.92 -2.14
N LYS A 59 -27.73 9.40 -0.92
CA LYS A 59 -28.29 10.74 -0.66
C LYS A 59 -27.37 11.89 -1.05
N LEU A 60 -26.08 11.61 -1.24
CA LEU A 60 -25.08 12.60 -1.64
C LEU A 60 -24.95 12.74 -3.16
N LEU A 61 -25.62 11.88 -3.94
CA LEU A 61 -25.64 11.94 -5.40
C LEU A 61 -26.92 12.66 -5.90
N PRO A 62 -26.84 13.46 -6.98
CA PRO A 62 -28.02 14.03 -7.61
C PRO A 62 -28.89 12.93 -8.24
N VAL A 63 -30.20 13.19 -8.34
CA VAL A 63 -31.27 12.27 -8.80
C VAL A 63 -30.77 11.25 -9.83
N VAL A 64 -30.75 9.99 -9.41
CA VAL A 64 -30.25 8.89 -10.22
C VAL A 64 -31.41 8.15 -10.86
N THR A 65 -31.37 7.97 -12.19
CA THR A 65 -32.36 7.20 -12.96
C THR A 65 -32.23 5.68 -12.80
N ASP A 66 -31.02 5.19 -12.51
CA ASP A 66 -30.72 3.77 -12.24
C ASP A 66 -29.88 3.62 -10.96
N MET A 67 -30.52 3.13 -9.90
CA MET A 67 -29.93 3.04 -8.56
C MET A 67 -28.77 2.06 -8.50
N GLU A 68 -28.86 0.92 -9.20
CA GLU A 68 -27.80 -0.10 -9.20
C GLU A 68 -26.53 0.43 -9.87
N GLN A 69 -26.68 1.08 -11.03
CA GLN A 69 -25.54 1.61 -11.77
C GLN A 69 -24.82 2.73 -11.00
N ALA A 70 -25.56 3.57 -10.26
CA ALA A 70 -24.93 4.56 -9.37
C ALA A 70 -24.24 3.93 -8.17
N LEU A 71 -24.78 2.85 -7.59
CA LEU A 71 -24.13 2.13 -6.50
C LEU A 71 -22.79 1.53 -6.96
N TYR A 72 -22.75 0.90 -8.14
CA TYR A 72 -21.49 0.43 -8.71
C TYR A 72 -20.52 1.60 -8.96
N GLY A 73 -20.98 2.67 -9.58
CA GLY A 73 -20.15 3.86 -9.84
C GLY A 73 -19.58 4.46 -8.56
N LEU A 74 -20.38 4.54 -7.49
CA LEU A 74 -19.95 5.04 -6.18
C LEU A 74 -18.91 4.12 -5.55
N PHE A 75 -19.20 2.81 -5.54
CA PHE A 75 -18.31 1.81 -4.97
C PHE A 75 -16.94 1.78 -5.67
N LEU A 76 -16.94 1.72 -7.01
CA LEU A 76 -15.74 1.62 -7.82
C LEU A 76 -14.86 2.88 -7.77
N ASN A 77 -15.47 4.06 -7.70
CA ASN A 77 -14.74 5.32 -7.86
C ASN A 77 -14.45 6.07 -6.56
N TYR A 78 -15.15 5.75 -5.47
CA TYR A 78 -14.96 6.42 -4.18
C TYR A 78 -14.52 5.47 -3.07
N ILE A 79 -15.05 4.25 -3.03
CA ILE A 79 -14.77 3.31 -1.94
C ILE A 79 -13.53 2.45 -2.25
N MET A 80 -13.55 1.72 -3.36
CA MET A 80 -12.47 0.80 -3.76
C MET A 80 -11.08 1.43 -3.83
N PRO A 81 -10.90 2.67 -4.36
CA PRO A 81 -9.59 3.28 -4.38
C PRO A 81 -8.95 3.37 -2.99
N ILE A 82 -9.73 3.67 -1.93
CA ILE A 82 -9.19 3.82 -0.57
C ILE A 82 -8.73 2.48 -0.02
N PHE A 83 -9.47 1.39 -0.24
CA PHE A 83 -9.06 0.05 0.17
C PHE A 83 -7.72 -0.34 -0.46
N PHE A 84 -7.49 0.07 -1.71
CA PHE A 84 -6.24 -0.19 -2.39
C PHE A 84 -5.01 0.43 -1.69
N LEU A 85 -5.16 1.54 -0.95
CA LEU A 85 -4.04 2.16 -0.21
C LEU A 85 -3.43 1.27 0.87
N VAL A 86 -4.15 0.24 1.34
CA VAL A 86 -3.64 -0.72 2.31
C VAL A 86 -2.51 -1.58 1.70
N ILE A 87 -2.59 -1.88 0.40
CA ILE A 87 -1.64 -2.73 -0.31
C ILE A 87 -0.20 -2.17 -0.29
N PRO A 88 0.08 -0.93 -0.75
CA PRO A 88 1.42 -0.37 -0.72
C PRO A 88 1.95 -0.24 0.71
N VAL A 89 1.11 0.07 1.72
CA VAL A 89 1.52 0.13 3.13
C VAL A 89 1.99 -1.24 3.63
N MET A 90 1.19 -2.28 3.43
CA MET A 90 1.51 -3.61 3.94
C MET A 90 2.74 -4.20 3.24
N THR A 91 2.80 -4.10 1.91
CA THR A 91 3.93 -4.62 1.12
C THR A 91 5.24 -3.91 1.45
N SER A 92 5.23 -2.58 1.56
CA SER A 92 6.42 -1.82 1.97
C SER A 92 6.86 -2.14 3.39
N SER A 93 5.91 -2.36 4.30
CA SER A 93 6.23 -2.68 5.69
C SER A 93 6.84 -4.06 5.84
N ILE A 94 6.30 -5.07 5.16
CA ILE A 94 6.84 -6.43 5.16
C ILE A 94 8.24 -6.47 4.55
N THR A 95 8.43 -5.83 3.40
CA THR A 95 9.72 -5.82 2.69
C THR A 95 10.79 -5.00 3.43
N ALA A 96 10.43 -3.87 4.02
CA ALA A 96 11.36 -3.08 4.83
C ALA A 96 11.71 -3.80 6.13
N ALA A 97 10.74 -4.37 6.84
CA ALA A 97 11.01 -5.09 8.09
C ALA A 97 11.92 -6.30 7.86
N THR A 98 11.67 -7.08 6.81
CA THR A 98 12.51 -8.24 6.47
C THR A 98 13.91 -7.83 6.01
N SER A 99 14.06 -6.75 5.24
CA SER A 99 15.37 -6.25 4.80
C SER A 99 16.19 -5.63 5.94
N PHE A 100 15.59 -4.87 6.86
CA PHE A 100 16.33 -4.20 7.94
C PHE A 100 16.40 -5.03 9.22
N VAL A 101 15.26 -5.42 9.76
CA VAL A 101 15.18 -6.17 11.03
C VAL A 101 15.49 -7.64 10.81
N GLY A 102 15.09 -8.23 9.68
CA GLY A 102 15.41 -9.63 9.40
C GLY A 102 16.91 -9.90 9.27
N GLU A 103 17.70 -8.95 8.79
CA GLU A 103 19.17 -9.04 8.80
C GLU A 103 19.75 -8.89 10.21
N LYS A 104 19.09 -8.11 11.09
CA LYS A 104 19.44 -7.99 12.52
C LYS A 104 19.18 -9.30 13.25
N GLU A 105 17.97 -9.83 13.07
CA GLU A 105 17.49 -11.08 13.67
C GLU A 105 18.38 -12.27 13.27
N LYS A 106 18.82 -12.31 12.01
CA LYS A 106 19.73 -13.35 11.48
C LYS A 106 21.22 -13.09 11.77
N ARG A 107 21.57 -11.99 12.45
CA ARG A 107 22.96 -11.55 12.72
C ARG A 107 23.84 -11.41 11.46
N THR A 108 23.23 -11.08 10.32
CA THR A 108 23.93 -10.89 9.04
C THR A 108 24.26 -9.42 8.78
N LEU A 109 23.82 -8.50 9.66
CA LEU A 109 24.17 -7.09 9.60
C LEU A 109 25.68 -6.85 9.65
N GLU A 110 26.42 -7.57 10.49
CA GLU A 110 27.87 -7.40 10.62
C GLU A 110 28.57 -7.71 9.28
N THR A 111 28.20 -8.81 8.62
CA THR A 111 28.72 -9.18 7.31
C THR A 111 28.39 -8.14 6.24
N LEU A 112 27.19 -7.55 6.28
CA LEU A 112 26.79 -6.50 5.35
C LEU A 112 27.63 -5.22 5.52
N LEU A 113 28.08 -4.95 6.75
CA LEU A 113 28.91 -3.79 7.09
C LEU A 113 30.36 -3.91 6.64
N TYR A 114 30.85 -5.14 6.39
CA TYR A 114 32.16 -5.38 5.78
C TYR A 114 32.19 -5.18 4.26
N CYS A 115 31.03 -4.93 3.62
CA CYS A 115 31.00 -4.62 2.19
C CYS A 115 31.71 -3.29 1.88
N PRO A 116 32.29 -3.11 0.69
CA PRO A 116 32.96 -1.88 0.27
C PRO A 116 31.96 -0.76 -0.10
N LEU A 117 30.87 -0.63 0.67
CA LEU A 117 29.80 0.34 0.49
C LEU A 117 29.63 1.15 1.77
N THR A 118 29.38 2.44 1.61
CA THR A 118 29.09 3.29 2.78
C THR A 118 27.71 2.93 3.37
N LEU A 119 27.53 3.15 4.67
CA LEU A 119 26.24 2.95 5.36
C LEU A 119 25.09 3.66 4.65
N ARG A 120 25.35 4.87 4.15
CA ARG A 120 24.36 5.65 3.41
C ARG A 120 23.96 4.97 2.10
N GLN A 121 24.91 4.37 1.37
CA GLN A 121 24.61 3.63 0.15
C GLN A 121 23.82 2.35 0.43
N ILE A 122 24.16 1.61 1.49
CA ILE A 122 23.40 0.42 1.92
C ILE A 122 21.97 0.83 2.29
N PHE A 123 21.82 1.90 3.09
CA PHE A 123 20.53 2.43 3.50
C PHE A 123 19.66 2.80 2.30
N ILE A 124 20.19 3.62 1.38
CA ILE A 124 19.47 4.03 0.17
C ILE A 124 19.11 2.82 -0.70
N ALA A 125 20.02 1.87 -0.87
CA ALA A 125 19.77 0.66 -1.66
C ALA A 125 18.61 -0.15 -1.08
N LYS A 126 18.57 -0.36 0.24
CA LYS A 126 17.49 -1.10 0.90
C LYS A 126 16.15 -0.38 0.83
N VAL A 127 16.13 0.93 1.06
CA VAL A 127 14.91 1.73 0.92
C VAL A 127 14.36 1.65 -0.51
N LEU A 128 15.23 1.79 -1.51
CA LEU A 128 14.83 1.66 -2.92
C LEU A 128 14.38 0.24 -3.27
N ALA A 129 14.99 -0.80 -2.69
CA ALA A 129 14.57 -2.19 -2.89
C ALA A 129 13.14 -2.42 -2.38
N SER A 130 12.88 -2.07 -1.11
CA SER A 130 11.56 -2.23 -0.49
C SER A 130 10.49 -1.39 -1.18
N PHE A 131 10.81 -0.14 -1.53
CA PHE A 131 9.91 0.74 -2.27
C PHE A 131 9.57 0.21 -3.67
N SER A 132 10.57 -0.22 -4.44
CA SER A 132 10.35 -0.75 -5.79
C SER A 132 9.52 -2.02 -5.78
N LEU A 133 9.77 -2.92 -4.81
CA LEU A 133 9.00 -4.15 -4.66
C LEU A 133 7.54 -3.84 -4.28
N SER A 134 7.33 -2.90 -3.37
CA SER A 134 5.99 -2.44 -2.98
C SER A 134 5.20 -1.84 -4.15
N ILE A 135 5.84 -0.98 -4.97
CA ILE A 135 5.19 -0.43 -6.17
C ILE A 135 4.86 -1.53 -7.17
N LEU A 136 5.79 -2.45 -7.43
CA LEU A 136 5.57 -3.53 -8.37
C LEU A 136 4.38 -4.41 -7.96
N VAL A 137 4.31 -4.80 -6.68
CA VAL A 137 3.17 -5.58 -6.17
C VAL A 137 1.89 -4.77 -6.27
N SER A 138 1.91 -3.49 -5.90
CA SER A 138 0.73 -2.62 -6.02
C SER A 138 0.25 -2.52 -7.46
N PHE A 139 1.15 -2.35 -8.42
CA PHE A 139 0.80 -2.25 -9.84
C PHE A 139 0.19 -3.56 -10.37
N ILE A 140 0.77 -4.71 -10.03
CA ILE A 140 0.22 -6.03 -10.38
C ILE A 140 -1.18 -6.20 -9.75
N SER A 141 -1.32 -5.85 -8.47
CA SER A 141 -2.60 -5.89 -7.76
C SER A 141 -3.65 -4.98 -8.39
N PHE A 142 -3.26 -3.79 -8.86
CA PHE A 142 -4.17 -2.88 -9.55
C PHE A 142 -4.65 -3.49 -10.87
N LEU A 143 -3.75 -4.04 -11.67
CA LEU A 143 -4.12 -4.70 -12.93
C LEU A 143 -5.03 -5.91 -12.68
N ALA A 144 -4.71 -6.74 -11.68
CA ALA A 144 -5.54 -7.89 -11.32
C ALA A 144 -6.95 -7.45 -10.90
N MET A 145 -7.05 -6.44 -10.03
CA MET A 145 -8.34 -5.91 -9.59
C MET A 145 -9.12 -5.27 -10.73
N ALA A 146 -8.48 -4.50 -11.61
CA ALA A 146 -9.14 -3.91 -12.77
C ALA A 146 -9.75 -4.99 -13.68
N VAL A 147 -9.01 -6.08 -13.93
CA VAL A 147 -9.51 -7.22 -14.71
C VAL A 147 -10.69 -7.91 -14.00
N VAL A 148 -10.58 -8.16 -12.70
CA VAL A 148 -11.68 -8.78 -11.91
C VAL A 148 -12.93 -7.92 -11.97
N LEU A 149 -12.80 -6.62 -11.69
CA LEU A 149 -13.92 -5.68 -11.70
C LEU A 149 -14.58 -5.56 -13.06
N GLU A 150 -13.81 -5.44 -14.14
CA GLU A 150 -14.36 -5.37 -15.50
C GLU A 150 -15.09 -6.66 -15.88
N ILE A 151 -14.55 -7.83 -15.53
CA ILE A 151 -15.22 -9.12 -15.79
C ILE A 151 -16.55 -9.20 -15.03
N GLU A 152 -16.55 -8.86 -13.74
CA GLU A 152 -17.75 -8.91 -12.90
C GLU A 152 -18.84 -7.94 -13.38
N LEU A 153 -18.46 -6.71 -13.72
CA LEU A 153 -19.40 -5.68 -14.17
C LEU A 153 -19.97 -5.98 -15.55
N VAL A 154 -19.15 -6.43 -16.49
CA VAL A 154 -19.62 -6.83 -17.83
C VAL A 154 -20.55 -8.04 -17.72
N TYR A 155 -20.25 -9.00 -16.86
CA TYR A 155 -21.09 -10.18 -16.68
C TYR A 155 -22.46 -9.86 -16.06
N LEU A 156 -22.50 -8.97 -15.06
CA LEU A 156 -23.73 -8.66 -14.31
C LEU A 156 -24.58 -7.55 -14.94
N THR A 157 -23.95 -6.50 -15.46
CA THR A 157 -24.65 -5.30 -15.96
C THR A 157 -24.59 -5.15 -17.49
N GLY A 158 -23.72 -5.90 -18.17
CA GLY A 158 -23.47 -5.73 -19.60
C GLY A 158 -22.79 -4.40 -19.96
N SER A 159 -22.37 -3.61 -18.97
CA SER A 159 -21.77 -2.29 -19.15
C SER A 159 -20.35 -2.24 -18.60
N MET A 160 -19.48 -1.51 -19.29
CA MET A 160 -18.13 -1.19 -18.80
C MET A 160 -18.18 0.11 -18.02
N LEU A 161 -17.55 0.12 -16.84
CA LEU A 161 -17.44 1.31 -15.99
C LEU A 161 -15.97 1.72 -15.92
N LEU A 162 -15.65 2.82 -16.60
CA LEU A 162 -14.28 3.30 -16.67
C LEU A 162 -13.78 3.78 -15.28
N PRO A 163 -12.58 3.36 -14.85
CA PRO A 163 -11.95 3.87 -13.64
C PRO A 163 -11.77 5.39 -13.67
N SER A 164 -12.21 6.08 -12.62
CA SER A 164 -12.02 7.52 -12.47
C SER A 164 -10.56 7.92 -12.24
N VAL A 165 -10.29 9.23 -12.36
CA VAL A 165 -8.98 9.86 -12.08
C VAL A 165 -8.46 9.55 -10.66
N SER A 166 -9.34 9.23 -9.71
CA SER A 166 -8.97 8.83 -8.35
C SER A 166 -8.00 7.64 -8.35
N TRP A 167 -8.19 6.67 -9.24
CA TRP A 167 -7.30 5.50 -9.36
C TRP A 167 -5.89 5.88 -9.77
N VAL A 168 -5.76 6.78 -10.74
CA VAL A 168 -4.46 7.29 -11.21
C VAL A 168 -3.74 8.04 -10.09
N LEU A 169 -4.47 8.88 -9.35
CA LEU A 169 -3.91 9.59 -8.19
C LEU A 169 -3.44 8.64 -7.10
N ILE A 170 -4.18 7.57 -6.82
CA ILE A 170 -3.75 6.57 -5.85
C ILE A 170 -2.53 5.82 -6.34
N LEU A 171 -2.51 5.36 -7.59
CA LEU A 171 -1.45 4.53 -8.11
C LEU A 171 -0.12 5.28 -8.25
N PHE A 172 -0.17 6.54 -8.69
CA PHE A 172 1.04 7.30 -9.03
C PHE A 172 1.42 8.38 -8.02
N LEU A 173 0.51 8.83 -7.16
CA LEU A 173 0.79 9.89 -6.18
C LEU A 173 0.72 9.38 -4.73
N VAL A 174 -0.48 8.93 -4.29
CA VAL A 174 -0.72 8.62 -2.88
C VAL A 174 -0.04 7.31 -2.47
N GLY A 175 -0.20 6.25 -3.26
CA GLY A 175 0.39 4.93 -3.00
C GLY A 175 1.91 4.97 -2.87
N PRO A 176 2.64 5.53 -3.85
CA PRO A 176 4.09 5.71 -3.75
C PRO A 176 4.52 6.57 -2.55
N ALA A 177 3.81 7.67 -2.27
CA ALA A 177 4.13 8.53 -1.14
C ALA A 177 3.98 7.80 0.20
N ILE A 178 2.87 7.09 0.39
CA ILE A 178 2.62 6.32 1.61
C ILE A 178 3.58 5.14 1.73
N SER A 179 3.91 4.46 0.62
CA SER A 179 4.93 3.40 0.60
C SER A 179 6.28 3.92 1.11
N LEU A 180 6.73 5.09 0.66
CA LEU A 180 7.95 5.71 1.17
C LEU A 180 7.87 6.09 2.65
N ILE A 181 6.72 6.61 3.11
CA ILE A 181 6.49 6.89 4.53
C ILE A 181 6.64 5.60 5.33
N ALA A 182 5.99 4.52 4.90
CA ALA A 182 6.01 3.22 5.55
C ALA A 182 7.42 2.65 5.65
N VAL A 183 8.16 2.55 4.54
CA VAL A 183 9.56 2.10 4.55
C VAL A 183 10.38 2.95 5.52
N THR A 184 10.22 4.27 5.47
CA THR A 184 11.02 5.19 6.30
C THR A 184 10.71 5.03 7.79
N LEU A 185 9.45 4.88 8.18
CA LEU A 185 9.08 4.66 9.57
C LEU A 185 9.57 3.31 10.08
N ILE A 186 9.45 2.26 9.27
CA ILE A 186 9.95 0.93 9.61
C ILE A 186 11.47 0.95 9.83
N VAL A 187 12.24 1.60 8.96
CA VAL A 187 13.69 1.74 9.19
C VAL A 187 13.96 2.52 10.49
N ARG A 188 13.22 3.59 10.76
CA ARG A 188 13.42 4.34 12.01
C ARG A 188 13.10 3.51 13.25
N GLY A 189 12.11 2.62 13.16
CA GLY A 189 11.74 1.66 14.20
C GLY A 189 12.68 0.46 14.30
N SER A 190 13.38 0.10 13.22
CA SER A 190 14.23 -1.10 13.15
C SER A 190 15.39 -1.08 14.13
N ALA A 191 15.80 0.10 14.59
CA ALA A 191 16.80 0.24 15.65
C ALA A 191 16.34 -0.36 16.99
N LYS A 192 15.04 -0.30 17.29
CA LYS A 192 14.48 -0.80 18.55
C LYS A 192 13.92 -2.23 18.42
N ALA A 193 13.37 -2.55 17.26
CA ALA A 193 12.76 -3.85 17.01
C ALA A 193 13.79 -4.98 17.08
N GLN A 194 13.40 -6.09 17.70
CA GLN A 194 14.21 -7.31 17.80
C GLN A 194 13.75 -8.38 16.80
N THR A 195 12.46 -8.37 16.42
CA THR A 195 11.88 -9.33 15.47
C THR A 195 11.22 -8.62 14.29
N VAL A 196 11.19 -9.28 13.14
CA VAL A 196 10.47 -8.79 11.95
C VAL A 196 8.99 -8.52 12.25
N GLU A 197 8.36 -9.37 13.06
CA GLU A 197 6.94 -9.28 13.41
C GLU A 197 6.64 -8.03 14.26
N GLU A 198 7.48 -7.71 15.25
CA GLU A 198 7.36 -6.49 16.07
C GLU A 198 7.48 -5.23 15.21
N SER A 199 8.43 -5.25 14.26
CA SER A 199 8.60 -4.13 13.34
C SER A 199 7.39 -3.95 12.42
N GLN A 200 6.79 -5.04 11.94
CA GLN A 200 5.58 -5.00 11.11
C GLN A 200 4.36 -4.48 11.87
N GLN A 201 4.23 -4.77 13.17
CA GLN A 201 3.13 -4.23 13.98
C GLN A 201 3.14 -2.69 14.04
N SER A 202 4.32 -2.07 13.96
CA SER A 202 4.42 -0.61 13.87
C SER A 202 3.75 -0.04 12.60
N ALA A 203 3.58 -0.84 11.55
CA ALA A 203 2.86 -0.44 10.34
C ALA A 203 1.35 -0.28 10.56
N VAL A 204 0.77 -0.89 11.60
CA VAL A 204 -0.66 -0.76 11.92
C VAL A 204 -1.03 0.70 12.16
N PHE A 205 -0.13 1.49 12.75
CA PHE A 205 -0.33 2.93 12.93
C PHE A 205 -0.47 3.71 11.61
N LEU A 206 0.10 3.20 10.51
CA LEU A 206 -0.06 3.79 9.17
C LEU A 206 -1.35 3.34 8.48
N VAL A 207 -1.84 2.16 8.80
CA VAL A 207 -3.10 1.63 8.29
C VAL A 207 -4.29 2.32 8.98
N LEU A 208 -4.15 2.71 10.25
CA LEU A 208 -5.23 3.31 11.03
C LEU A 208 -5.85 4.56 10.37
N PRO A 209 -5.10 5.56 9.87
CA PRO A 209 -5.68 6.69 9.12
C PRO A 209 -6.48 6.24 7.88
N ILE A 210 -6.04 5.19 7.19
CA ILE A 210 -6.74 4.66 6.02
C ILE A 210 -8.07 4.03 6.46
N VAL A 211 -8.07 3.27 7.56
CA VAL A 211 -9.29 2.71 8.14
C VAL A 211 -10.26 3.79 8.57
N LEU A 212 -9.78 4.90 9.17
CA LEU A 212 -10.63 6.04 9.50
C LEU A 212 -11.28 6.67 8.26
N LEU A 213 -10.55 6.78 7.15
CA LEU A 213 -11.12 7.25 5.88
C LEU A 213 -12.19 6.28 5.35
N ILE A 214 -11.96 4.97 5.45
CA ILE A 214 -12.94 3.94 5.04
C ILE A 214 -14.22 4.06 5.89
N VAL A 215 -14.08 4.14 7.22
CA VAL A 215 -15.24 4.31 8.12
C VAL A 215 -15.96 5.63 7.85
N GLY A 216 -15.24 6.72 7.61
CA GLY A 216 -15.81 8.03 7.27
C GLY A 216 -16.61 8.02 5.96
N GLN A 217 -16.23 7.17 5.01
CA GLN A 217 -16.96 6.96 3.77
C GLN A 217 -18.24 6.16 4.01
N PHE A 218 -18.16 5.01 4.70
CA PHE A 218 -19.35 4.17 4.94
C PHE A 218 -20.41 4.85 5.83
N THR A 219 -19.99 5.72 6.74
CA THR A 219 -20.90 6.53 7.58
C THR A 219 -21.52 7.73 6.84
N GLY A 220 -21.17 7.93 5.56
CA GLY A 220 -21.66 9.06 4.77
C GLY A 220 -21.16 10.44 5.23
N MET A 221 -20.21 10.49 6.17
CA MET A 221 -19.66 11.76 6.67
C MET A 221 -18.88 12.52 5.60
N MET A 222 -18.20 11.80 4.71
CA MET A 222 -17.36 12.40 3.68
C MET A 222 -17.15 11.48 2.47
N LEU A 223 -17.33 12.02 1.26
CA LEU A 223 -16.90 11.40 0.01
C LEU A 223 -15.50 11.88 -0.39
N VAL A 224 -14.52 10.99 -0.35
CA VAL A 224 -13.16 11.28 -0.83
C VAL A 224 -13.17 11.33 -2.35
N ASN A 225 -13.23 12.54 -2.88
CA ASN A 225 -13.10 12.81 -4.31
C ASN A 225 -11.63 13.01 -4.72
N ALA A 226 -11.40 13.13 -6.03
CA ALA A 226 -10.07 13.36 -6.60
C ALA A 226 -9.35 14.61 -6.05
N ARG A 227 -10.07 15.68 -5.66
CA ARG A 227 -9.47 16.92 -5.13
C ARG A 227 -8.93 16.72 -3.71
N ILE A 228 -9.71 16.08 -2.85
CA ILE A 228 -9.28 15.70 -1.49
C ILE A 228 -8.08 14.77 -1.59
N LEU A 229 -8.17 13.77 -2.48
CA LEU A 229 -7.11 12.79 -2.68
C LEU A 229 -5.81 13.44 -3.20
N LEU A 230 -5.91 14.44 -4.09
CA LEU A 230 -4.78 15.27 -4.50
C LEU A 230 -4.15 15.99 -3.30
N GLY A 231 -4.96 16.62 -2.44
CA GLY A 231 -4.49 17.26 -1.22
C GLY A 231 -3.75 16.30 -0.30
N ILE A 232 -4.35 15.13 -0.02
CA ILE A 232 -3.74 14.05 0.77
C ILE A 232 -2.43 13.59 0.13
N GLY A 233 -2.41 13.42 -1.19
CA GLY A 233 -1.23 13.01 -1.95
C GLY A 233 -0.09 14.00 -1.83
N VAL A 234 -0.34 15.29 -2.03
CA VAL A 234 0.67 16.35 -1.89
C VAL A 234 1.22 16.38 -0.46
N VAL A 235 0.35 16.36 0.55
CA VAL A 235 0.77 16.32 1.96
C VAL A 235 1.62 15.07 2.24
N SER A 236 1.21 13.92 1.72
CA SER A 236 1.93 12.65 1.89
C SER A 236 3.31 12.70 1.22
N VAL A 237 3.43 13.28 0.02
CA VAL A 237 4.73 13.44 -0.67
C VAL A 237 5.67 14.33 0.14
N VAL A 238 5.16 15.47 0.65
CA VAL A 238 5.96 16.37 1.49
C VAL A 238 6.40 15.66 2.77
N LEU A 239 5.50 14.94 3.42
CA LEU A 239 5.83 14.14 4.61
C LEU A 239 6.86 13.06 4.30
N ALA A 240 6.71 12.32 3.20
CA ALA A 240 7.65 11.31 2.75
C ALA A 240 9.06 11.91 2.55
N TRP A 241 9.14 13.05 1.84
CA TRP A 241 10.40 13.75 1.59
C TRP A 241 11.09 14.19 2.88
N VAL A 242 10.33 14.80 3.80
CA VAL A 242 10.84 15.27 5.10
C VAL A 242 11.30 14.09 5.97
N LEU A 243 10.52 13.01 6.03
CA LEU A 243 10.85 11.83 6.82
C LEU A 243 12.10 11.13 6.27
N LEU A 244 12.19 10.94 4.95
CA LEU A 244 13.32 10.29 4.29
C LEU A 244 14.60 11.13 4.46
N GLY A 245 14.51 12.44 4.25
CA GLY A 245 15.64 13.35 4.46
C GLY A 245 16.17 13.32 5.90
N ARG A 246 15.28 13.22 6.90
CA ARG A 246 15.68 13.06 8.31
C ARG A 246 16.26 11.68 8.61
N ALA A 247 15.73 10.62 8.00
CA ALA A 247 16.23 9.25 8.17
C ALA A 247 17.66 9.12 7.62
N VAL A 248 17.92 9.61 6.40
CA VAL A 248 19.27 9.60 5.79
C VAL A 248 20.29 10.32 6.67
N LYS A 249 19.95 11.50 7.22
CA LYS A 249 20.87 12.30 8.06
C LYS A 249 21.16 11.66 9.42
N ARG A 250 20.19 10.93 9.99
CA ARG A 250 20.32 10.34 11.34
C ARG A 250 20.86 8.90 11.33
N PHE A 251 21.05 8.30 10.16
CA PHE A 251 21.49 6.91 10.03
C PHE A 251 22.98 6.77 10.39
N HIS A 252 23.26 6.39 11.64
CA HIS A 252 24.59 6.12 12.16
C HIS A 252 24.69 4.67 12.66
N TYR A 253 25.88 4.09 12.53
CA TYR A 253 26.23 2.69 12.84
C TYR A 253 25.71 2.21 14.21
N GLU A 254 25.85 3.04 15.24
CA GLU A 254 25.55 2.71 16.64
C GLU A 254 24.07 2.42 16.93
N ARG A 255 23.15 2.82 16.05
CA ARG A 255 21.72 2.57 16.26
C ARG A 255 21.23 1.22 15.75
N LEU A 256 21.98 0.56 14.86
CA LEU A 256 21.57 -0.75 14.33
C LEU A 256 22.01 -1.93 15.21
N LEU A 257 23.06 -1.73 16.01
CA LEU A 257 23.66 -2.77 16.87
C LEU A 257 23.14 -2.78 18.31
N LYS A 258 22.36 -1.76 18.72
CA LYS A 258 21.60 -1.78 19.98
C LYS A 258 20.28 -2.50 19.78
#